data_AF-A0A1I9Q1L8-F1
#
_entry.id   AF-A0A1I9Q1L8-F1
#
_cell.length_a   1.000
_cell.length_b   1.000
_cell.length_c   1.000
_cell.angle_alpha   90.00
_cell.angle_beta   90.00
_cell.angle_gamma   90.00
#
_symmetry.space_group_name_H-M   'P 1'
#
loop_
_entity.id
_entity.type
_entity.pdbx_description
1 polymer ?
#
loop_
_entity_poly.entity_id
_entity_poly.type
_entity_poly.pdbx_seq_one_letter_code
_entity_poly.pdbx_strand_id
1 'polypeptide(L)'
;DAIVAKSRFWYFLRQLRKFKSSTGEIVSIKEIPEKSPTKIKNFGIWLRYDSRSGTHNMYREYRDLSVSGAVTMCYRDMGARHRARAHSIQIIKVEQVVSKETRRPQIKQFHDSGIRFPLPKRIGQK
;
A
#
# COMPACT_ATOMS: atom_id res chain seq x y z
N ASP A 1 1.02 -10.23 11.06
CA ASP A 1 1.52 -11.55 11.51
C ASP A 1 0.94 -12.66 10.61
N ALA A 2 1.42 -13.89 10.79
CA ALA A 2 1.02 -15.01 9.95
C ALA A 2 -0.47 -15.38 10.05
N ILE A 3 -1.14 -15.11 11.18
CA ILE A 3 -2.57 -15.41 11.36
C ILE A 3 -3.42 -14.51 10.47
N VAL A 4 -3.12 -13.20 10.45
CA VAL A 4 -3.82 -12.25 9.57
C VAL A 4 -3.54 -12.56 8.10
N ALA A 5 -2.32 -12.96 7.75
CA ALA A 5 -1.98 -13.37 6.40
C ALA A 5 -2.83 -14.56 5.92
N LYS A 6 -2.95 -15.63 6.73
CA LYS A 6 -3.84 -16.78 6.46
C LYS A 6 -5.29 -16.36 6.26
N SER A 7 -5.80 -15.54 7.19
CA SER A 7 -7.19 -15.09 7.18
C SER A 7 -7.51 -14.29 5.91
N ARG A 8 -6.64 -13.33 5.54
CA ARG A 8 -6.82 -12.54 4.32
C ARG A 8 -6.63 -13.35 3.04
N PHE A 9 -5.71 -14.32 3.03
CA PHE A 9 -5.55 -15.24 1.92
C PHE A 9 -6.84 -15.99 1.62
N TRP A 10 -7.47 -16.62 2.62
CA TRP A 10 -8.74 -17.32 2.44
C TRP A 10 -9.88 -16.39 2.02
N TYR A 11 -9.94 -15.18 2.59
CA TYR A 11 -10.92 -14.17 2.21
C TYR A 11 -10.89 -13.87 0.71
N PHE A 12 -9.70 -13.58 0.16
CA PHE A 12 -9.54 -13.29 -1.27
C PHE A 12 -9.69 -14.54 -2.14
N LEU A 13 -9.14 -15.68 -1.70
CA LEU A 13 -9.24 -16.93 -2.46
C LEU A 13 -10.71 -17.33 -2.67
N ARG A 14 -11.56 -17.17 -1.66
CA ARG A 14 -13.01 -17.42 -1.75
C ARG A 14 -13.72 -16.51 -2.74
N GLN A 15 -13.26 -15.26 -2.91
CA GLN A 15 -13.84 -14.32 -3.87
C GLN A 15 -13.43 -14.64 -5.31
N LEU A 16 -12.24 -15.22 -5.51
CA LEU A 16 -11.72 -15.56 -6.83
C LEU A 16 -12.11 -16.97 -7.28
N ARG A 17 -12.16 -17.93 -6.34
CA ARG A 17 -12.43 -19.35 -6.58
C ARG A 17 -13.32 -19.89 -5.46
N LYS A 18 -14.07 -20.97 -5.72
CA LYS A 18 -15.00 -21.57 -4.73
C LYS A 18 -14.28 -22.42 -3.67
N PHE A 19 -13.20 -21.91 -3.08
CA PHE A 19 -12.42 -22.57 -2.02
C PHE A 19 -12.76 -22.01 -0.64
N LYS A 20 -12.70 -22.86 0.38
CA LYS A 20 -12.90 -22.52 1.80
C LYS A 20 -11.81 -23.14 2.65
N SER A 21 -11.54 -22.54 3.81
CA SER A 21 -10.55 -23.06 4.78
C SER A 21 -10.92 -24.42 5.37
N SER A 22 -12.20 -24.82 5.32
CA SER A 22 -12.66 -26.12 5.81
C SER A 22 -12.39 -27.26 4.83
N THR A 23 -12.21 -26.96 3.54
CA THR A 23 -12.05 -27.95 2.47
C THR A 23 -10.67 -27.85 1.81
N GLY A 24 -9.77 -27.05 2.36
CA GLY A 24 -8.45 -26.81 1.78
C GLY A 24 -7.45 -26.43 2.86
N GLU A 25 -6.19 -26.65 2.55
CA GLU A 25 -5.07 -26.42 3.46
C GLU A 25 -4.06 -25.44 2.87
N ILE A 26 -3.33 -24.73 3.74
CA ILE A 26 -2.24 -23.85 3.32
C ILE A 26 -0.94 -24.63 3.46
N VAL A 27 -0.29 -24.91 2.34
CA VAL A 27 0.96 -25.69 2.29
C VAL A 27 2.15 -24.94 2.89
N SER A 28 2.26 -23.64 2.63
CA SER A 28 3.40 -22.83 3.10
C SER A 28 3.03 -21.37 3.28
N ILE A 29 3.68 -20.72 4.24
CA ILE A 29 3.60 -19.28 4.48
C ILE A 29 5.01 -18.78 4.70
N LYS A 30 5.41 -17.81 3.90
CA LYS A 30 6.73 -17.22 3.95
C LYS A 30 6.62 -15.71 3.83
N GLU A 31 7.32 -15.00 4.70
CA GLU A 31 7.51 -13.57 4.55
C GLU A 31 8.46 -13.29 3.38
N ILE A 32 8.09 -12.32 2.54
CA ILE A 32 8.90 -11.90 1.41
C ILE A 32 9.63 -10.61 1.81
N PRO A 33 10.95 -10.65 2.06
CA PRO A 33 11.70 -9.45 2.39
C PRO A 33 11.88 -8.56 1.16
N GLU A 34 12.07 -7.27 1.41
CA GLU A 34 12.34 -6.30 0.36
C GLU A 34 13.72 -6.54 -0.25
N LYS A 35 13.81 -6.61 -1.59
CA LYS A 35 15.07 -6.91 -2.30
C LYS A 35 16.12 -5.80 -2.17
N SER A 36 15.66 -4.55 -2.07
CA SER A 36 16.51 -3.36 -2.01
C SER A 36 15.99 -2.37 -0.97
N PRO A 37 16.18 -2.64 0.34
CA PRO A 37 15.58 -1.84 1.41
C PRO A 37 16.23 -0.46 1.58
N THR A 38 17.39 -0.21 0.97
CA THR A 38 18.11 1.08 1.04
C THR A 38 17.81 2.01 -0.13
N LYS A 39 17.19 1.49 -1.20
CA LYS A 39 16.89 2.26 -2.40
C LYS A 39 15.47 2.79 -2.33
N ILE A 40 15.32 4.11 -2.48
CA ILE A 40 14.01 4.75 -2.56
C ILE A 40 13.33 4.42 -3.89
N LYS A 41 12.05 4.06 -3.82
CA LYS A 41 11.23 3.64 -4.96
C LYS A 41 9.90 4.38 -4.94
N ASN A 42 9.27 4.45 -6.10
CA ASN A 42 7.87 4.87 -6.21
C ASN A 42 7.02 3.62 -6.38
N PHE A 43 5.93 3.52 -5.64
CA PHE A 43 5.00 2.40 -5.68
C PHE A 43 3.62 2.87 -6.11
N GLY A 44 3.12 2.29 -7.20
CA GLY A 44 1.73 2.39 -7.60
C GLY A 44 0.91 1.33 -6.88
N ILE A 45 -0.16 1.76 -6.22
CA ILE A 45 -1.09 0.89 -5.50
C ILE A 45 -2.47 1.04 -6.11
N TRP A 46 -2.98 -0.06 -6.64
CA TRP A 46 -4.36 -0.20 -7.07
C TRP A 46 -5.14 -0.82 -5.93
N LEU A 47 -6.15 -0.10 -5.47
CA LEU A 47 -7.00 -0.55 -4.40
C LEU A 47 -8.46 -0.40 -4.77
N ARG A 48 -9.27 -1.24 -4.15
CA ARG A 48 -10.72 -1.08 -4.06
C ARG A 48 -11.06 -0.81 -2.61
N TYR A 49 -12.00 0.08 -2.36
CA TYR A 49 -12.47 0.31 -1.00
C TYR A 49 -13.96 0.54 -0.94
N ASP A 50 -14.55 0.15 0.17
CA ASP A 50 -15.96 0.41 0.48
C ASP A 50 -16.07 1.74 1.23
N SER A 51 -16.84 2.67 0.67
CA SER A 51 -17.29 3.89 1.31
C SER A 51 -18.64 3.65 2.01
N ARG A 52 -19.25 4.71 2.55
CA ARG A 52 -20.60 4.62 3.13
C ARG A 52 -21.69 4.42 2.08
N SER A 53 -21.42 4.80 0.83
CA SER A 53 -22.43 4.87 -0.23
C SER A 53 -22.14 3.91 -1.39
N GLY A 54 -21.03 3.18 -1.35
CA GLY A 54 -20.68 2.25 -2.41
C GLY A 54 -19.19 1.90 -2.44
N THR A 55 -18.83 1.03 -3.38
CA THR A 55 -17.47 0.54 -3.55
C THR A 55 -16.78 1.26 -4.70
N HIS A 56 -15.57 1.76 -4.47
CA HIS A 56 -14.82 2.54 -5.46
C HIS A 56 -13.41 2.01 -5.67
N ASN A 57 -12.93 2.13 -6.90
CA ASN A 57 -11.54 1.83 -7.26
C ASN A 57 -10.69 3.09 -7.15
N MET A 58 -9.46 2.94 -6.70
CA MET A 58 -8.47 4.00 -6.65
C MET A 58 -7.10 3.52 -7.09
N TYR A 59 -6.37 4.45 -7.69
CA TYR A 59 -4.93 4.35 -7.91
C TYR A 59 -4.22 5.43 -7.09
N ARG A 60 -3.30 5.02 -6.23
CA ARG A 60 -2.48 5.92 -5.40
C ARG A 60 -1.00 5.60 -5.59
N GLU A 61 -0.16 6.61 -5.39
CA GLU A 61 1.28 6.49 -5.50
C GLU A 61 1.93 6.91 -4.17
N TYR A 62 2.91 6.13 -3.73
CA TYR A 62 3.70 6.38 -2.53
C TYR A 62 5.19 6.26 -2.85
N ARG A 63 6.01 7.07 -2.19
CA ARG A 63 7.47 7.02 -2.31
C ARG A 63 8.02 6.47 -1.01
N ASP A 64 8.61 5.28 -1.05
CA ASP A 64 9.07 4.55 0.13
C ASP A 64 10.23 3.59 -0.23
N LEU A 65 10.85 3.01 0.80
CA LEU A 65 11.94 2.04 0.71
C LEU A 65 11.45 0.61 0.43
N SER A 66 10.24 0.27 0.88
CA SER A 66 9.67 -1.07 0.74
C SER A 66 8.20 -1.09 0.35
N VAL A 67 7.75 -2.22 -0.22
CA VAL A 67 6.34 -2.46 -0.54
C VAL A 67 5.47 -2.40 0.73
N SER A 68 5.94 -2.99 1.84
CA SER A 68 5.21 -3.01 3.10
C SER A 68 5.06 -1.62 3.71
N GLY A 69 6.09 -0.77 3.61
CA GLY A 69 6.05 0.63 4.02
C GLY A 69 5.02 1.41 3.21
N ALA A 70 5.08 1.29 1.88
CA ALA A 70 4.14 1.96 0.97
C ALA A 70 2.68 1.54 1.23
N VAL A 71 2.42 0.25 1.47
CA VAL A 71 1.07 -0.24 1.83
C VAL A 71 0.63 0.29 3.20
N THR A 72 1.54 0.38 4.16
CA THR A 72 1.25 0.96 5.49
C THR A 72 0.89 2.45 5.37
N MET A 73 1.64 3.22 4.59
CA MET A 73 1.30 4.60 4.26
C MET A 73 -0.07 4.67 3.59
N CYS A 74 -0.38 3.73 2.70
CA CYS A 74 -1.68 3.68 2.04
C CYS A 74 -2.84 3.48 3.00
N TYR A 75 -2.73 2.57 3.97
CA TYR A 75 -3.77 2.40 4.99
C TYR A 75 -3.96 3.66 5.84
N ARG A 76 -2.87 4.30 6.26
CA ARG A 76 -2.93 5.56 7.04
C ARG A 76 -3.58 6.68 6.24
N ASP A 77 -3.20 6.83 4.99
CA ASP A 77 -3.72 7.86 4.10
C ASP A 77 -5.21 7.68 3.79
N MET A 78 -5.63 6.44 3.53
CA MET A 78 -7.03 6.09 3.32
C MET A 78 -7.87 6.31 4.58
N GLY A 79 -7.33 6.02 5.77
CA GLY A 79 -7.95 6.34 7.04
C GLY A 79 -8.08 7.85 7.27
N ALA A 80 -7.04 8.62 6.97
CA ALA A 80 -7.02 10.06 7.19
C ALA A 80 -7.97 10.82 6.23
N ARG A 81 -7.92 10.50 4.94
CA ARG A 81 -8.65 11.26 3.91
C ARG A 81 -10.08 10.78 3.72
N HIS A 82 -10.32 9.47 3.83
CA HIS A 82 -11.60 8.85 3.47
C HIS A 82 -12.28 8.16 4.66
N ARG A 83 -11.67 8.18 5.85
CA ARG A 83 -12.13 7.42 7.02
C ARG A 83 -12.32 5.94 6.71
N ALA A 84 -11.60 5.43 5.72
CA ALA A 84 -11.66 4.04 5.32
C ALA A 84 -10.92 3.19 6.36
N ARG A 85 -11.57 2.13 6.83
CA ARG A 85 -10.99 1.22 7.82
C ARG A 85 -10.19 0.14 7.08
N ALA A 86 -9.22 -0.48 7.76
CA ALA A 86 -8.39 -1.50 7.15
C ALA A 86 -9.21 -2.66 6.53
N HIS A 87 -10.30 -3.07 7.17
CA HIS A 87 -11.17 -4.13 6.65
C HIS A 87 -11.97 -3.73 5.39
N SER A 88 -12.19 -2.44 5.16
CA SER A 88 -12.94 -1.92 4.01
C SER A 88 -12.03 -1.61 2.82
N ILE A 89 -10.71 -1.83 2.94
CA ILE A 89 -9.72 -1.60 1.88
C ILE A 89 -9.23 -2.97 1.37
N GLN A 90 -9.17 -3.11 0.06
CA GLN A 90 -8.66 -4.26 -0.64
C GLN A 90 -7.53 -3.79 -1.57
N ILE A 91 -6.30 -4.23 -1.29
CA ILE A 91 -5.16 -4.00 -2.17
C ILE A 91 -5.21 -5.04 -3.29
N ILE A 92 -5.29 -4.58 -4.53
CA ILE A 92 -5.40 -5.45 -5.72
C ILE A 92 -4.03 -5.68 -6.34
N LYS A 93 -3.26 -4.61 -6.53
CA LYS A 93 -1.93 -4.65 -7.15
C LYS A 93 -1.04 -3.63 -6.46
N VAL A 94 0.22 -4.00 -6.27
CA VAL A 94 1.31 -3.07 -5.91
C VAL A 94 2.44 -3.29 -6.88
N GLU A 95 2.97 -2.21 -7.43
CA GLU A 95 4.04 -2.27 -8.42
C GLU A 95 5.00 -1.11 -8.24
N GLN A 96 6.29 -1.35 -8.49
CA GLN A 96 7.26 -0.27 -8.58
C GLN A 96 7.06 0.50 -9.89
N VAL A 97 6.92 1.82 -9.80
CA VAL A 97 6.67 2.70 -10.95
C VAL A 97 7.93 3.52 -11.23
N VAL A 98 8.32 3.58 -12.50
CA VAL A 98 9.48 4.37 -12.93
C VAL A 98 9.17 5.86 -12.81
N SER A 99 10.15 6.70 -12.48
CA SER A 99 9.93 8.13 -12.20
C SER A 99 9.20 8.91 -13.30
N LYS A 100 9.34 8.51 -14.57
CA LYS A 100 8.66 9.12 -15.72
C LYS A 100 7.16 8.80 -15.78
N GLU A 101 6.76 7.64 -15.25
CA GLU A 101 5.40 7.12 -15.35
C GLU A 101 4.53 7.46 -14.14
N THR A 102 5.11 8.09 -13.11
CA THR A 102 4.32 8.58 -11.99
C THR A 102 3.33 9.64 -12.47
N ARG A 103 2.20 9.74 -11.79
CA ARG A 103 1.06 10.58 -12.17
C ARG A 103 0.76 11.62 -11.12
N ARG A 104 1.10 11.39 -9.84
CA ARG A 104 0.72 12.28 -8.74
C ARG A 104 1.74 13.42 -8.59
N PRO A 105 1.33 14.71 -8.63
CA PRO A 105 2.24 15.85 -8.48
C PRO A 105 3.06 15.80 -7.18
N GLN A 106 2.43 15.36 -6.09
CA GLN A 106 3.07 15.17 -4.78
C GLN A 106 4.23 14.17 -4.77
N ILE A 107 4.30 13.25 -5.75
CA ILE A 107 5.42 12.31 -5.93
C ILE A 107 6.41 12.92 -6.93
N LYS A 108 5.92 13.48 -8.03
CA LYS A 108 6.75 14.10 -9.08
C LYS A 108 7.66 15.22 -8.57
N GLN A 109 7.21 16.01 -7.60
CA GLN A 109 8.02 17.09 -7.03
C GLN A 109 9.35 16.61 -6.42
N PHE A 110 9.46 15.32 -6.06
CA PHE A 110 10.68 14.73 -5.51
C PHE A 110 11.62 14.15 -6.57
N HIS A 111 11.29 14.27 -7.86
CA HIS A 111 12.09 13.78 -8.98
C HIS A 111 13.04 14.84 -9.54
N ASP A 112 13.69 15.59 -8.66
CA ASP A 112 14.68 16.60 -9.01
C ASP A 112 16.04 16.22 -8.40
N SER A 113 17.06 16.08 -9.24
CA SER A 113 18.43 15.79 -8.81
C SER A 113 19.07 16.96 -8.06
N GLY A 114 18.60 18.18 -8.30
CA GLY A 114 19.04 19.40 -7.61
C GLY A 114 18.21 19.74 -6.38
N ILE A 115 17.31 18.85 -5.94
CA ILE A 115 16.31 19.17 -4.91
C ILE A 115 16.98 19.67 -3.62
N ARG A 116 16.62 20.90 -3.25
CA ARG A 116 17.07 21.56 -2.02
C ARG A 116 15.90 22.35 -1.46
N PHE A 117 15.65 22.21 -0.18
CA PHE A 117 14.61 22.96 0.50
C PHE A 117 15.06 23.28 1.93
N PRO A 118 14.79 24.51 2.43
CA PRO A 118 15.00 24.82 3.83
C PRO A 118 13.97 24.08 4.70
N LEU A 119 14.20 24.05 6.02
CA LEU A 119 13.18 23.71 7.01
C LEU A 119 12.75 25.01 7.70
N PRO A 120 11.75 25.76 7.18
CA PRO A 120 11.48 27.14 7.59
C PRO A 120 11.09 27.28 9.06
N LYS A 121 10.44 26.25 9.62
CA LYS A 121 10.02 26.20 11.01
C LYS A 121 10.43 24.86 11.61
N ARG A 122 11.29 24.90 12.63
CA ARG A 122 11.65 23.74 13.45
C ARG A 122 10.99 23.88 14.81
N ILE A 123 10.04 22.99 15.11
CA ILE A 123 9.37 22.96 16.41
C ILE A 123 10.24 22.11 17.33
N GLY A 124 10.71 22.68 18.45
CA GLY A 124 11.41 21.92 19.47
C GLY A 124 10.46 20.89 20.11
N GLN A 125 10.88 19.64 20.15
CA GLN A 125 10.18 18.63 20.95
C GLN A 125 10.49 18.89 22.43
N LYS A 126 9.45 18.87 23.27
CA LYS A 126 9.62 18.82 24.73
C LYS A 126 9.76 17.39 25.19
#